data_AF-G7VEC4-F1
#
_entry.id   AF-G7VEC4-F1
#
_cell.length_a   1.000
_cell.length_b   1.000
_cell.length_c   1.000
_cell.angle_alpha   90.00
_cell.angle_beta   90.00
_cell.angle_gamma   90.00
#
_symmetry.space_group_name_H-M   'P 1'
#
loop_
_entity.id
_entity.type
_entity.pdbx_description
1 polymer ?
#
loop_
_entity_poly.entity_id
_entity_poly.type
_entity_poly.pdbx_seq_one_letter_code
_entity_poly.pdbx_strand_id
1 'polypeptide(L)'
;MLPPSIKTAGLRNLLFHFPRLAYYVLVAYEGGDPVAEAERRGDPPEVGRYVDNAVRSLEREVLAEVLERLAGDEKFAEAAYRELAAEVLKSSPEAWEAAAYFAKFLYPEMQSFSSLAACQEAEELAELAGLLGVDIENYRKMGLLFETWDSVLEKKMLCTPRWLEKALGVVANAVELRQSEETSKLLRDFVGKLFHNPRGYAAFRADVFRDVPVIPQEALLGQPAELPGVFNGRRVNPLLREAAREAIIEAEKGRAPGGALDREFGVYIDGSVVYAPVPEAVGHKMLAKYRGAKIVAVARWPLEAERYAQYLKPYGVEIVHIKR
;
A
#
# COMPACT_ATOMS: atom_id res chain seq x y z
N MET A 1 28.98 -34.86 14.03
CA MET A 1 28.14 -33.90 13.29
C MET A 1 27.62 -34.59 12.03
N LEU A 2 26.31 -34.48 11.74
CA LEU A 2 25.78 -34.95 10.46
C LEU A 2 26.30 -34.07 9.31
N PRO A 3 26.58 -34.63 8.11
CA PRO A 3 26.89 -33.85 6.93
C PRO A 3 25.84 -32.76 6.67
N PRO A 4 26.23 -31.54 6.26
CA PRO A 4 25.29 -30.44 5.98
C PRO A 4 24.16 -30.87 5.02
N SER A 5 24.47 -31.67 4.00
CA SER A 5 23.49 -32.20 3.05
C SER A 5 22.39 -33.05 3.68
N ILE A 6 22.69 -33.80 4.75
CA ILE A 6 21.71 -34.61 5.48
C ILE A 6 20.85 -33.72 6.39
N LYS A 7 21.44 -32.70 7.03
CA LYS A 7 20.70 -31.71 7.82
C LYS A 7 19.70 -30.93 6.94
N THR A 8 20.16 -30.40 5.80
CA THR A 8 19.33 -29.67 4.83
C THR A 8 18.20 -30.56 4.29
N ALA A 9 18.50 -31.81 3.90
CA ALA A 9 17.49 -32.72 3.37
C ALA A 9 16.43 -33.12 4.41
N GLY A 10 16.85 -33.43 5.65
CA GLY A 10 15.94 -33.79 6.73
C GLY A 10 15.03 -32.63 7.13
N LEU A 11 15.60 -31.43 7.32
CA LEU A 11 14.86 -30.23 7.66
C LEU A 11 13.90 -29.82 6.53
N ARG A 12 14.35 -29.86 5.27
CA ARG A 12 13.49 -29.60 4.12
C ARG A 12 12.31 -30.56 4.07
N ASN A 13 12.54 -31.87 4.21
CA ASN A 13 11.44 -32.84 4.16
C ASN A 13 10.43 -32.63 5.28
N LEU A 14 10.90 -32.28 6.49
CA LEU A 14 10.01 -31.90 7.59
C LEU A 14 9.16 -30.67 7.22
N LEU A 15 9.81 -29.56 6.88
CA LEU A 15 9.11 -28.28 6.63
C LEU A 15 8.21 -28.35 5.39
N PHE A 16 8.59 -29.11 4.38
CA PHE A 16 7.79 -29.33 3.18
C PHE A 16 6.42 -29.96 3.50
N HIS A 17 6.37 -30.89 4.47
CA HIS A 17 5.14 -31.56 4.85
C HIS A 17 4.32 -30.82 5.92
N PHE A 18 4.89 -29.78 6.53
CA PHE A 18 4.24 -29.00 7.58
C PHE A 18 4.37 -27.49 7.30
N PRO A 19 3.55 -26.93 6.38
CA PRO A 19 3.61 -25.50 6.02
C PRO A 19 3.44 -24.56 7.22
N ARG A 20 2.55 -24.89 8.18
CA ARG A 20 2.44 -24.17 9.46
C ARG A 20 3.76 -24.09 10.23
N LEU A 21 4.51 -25.18 10.28
CA LEU A 21 5.81 -25.22 10.94
C LEU A 21 6.84 -24.40 10.17
N ALA A 22 6.83 -24.46 8.84
CA ALA A 22 7.67 -23.64 7.97
C ALA A 22 7.41 -22.13 8.15
N TYR A 23 6.15 -21.73 8.38
CA TYR A 23 5.79 -20.36 8.72
C TYR A 23 6.49 -19.89 10.00
N TYR A 24 6.37 -20.64 11.10
CA TYR A 24 7.03 -20.26 12.36
C TYR A 24 8.56 -20.23 12.24
N VAL A 25 9.14 -21.15 11.47
CA VAL A 25 10.58 -21.14 11.18
C VAL A 25 10.97 -19.87 10.43
N LEU A 26 10.17 -19.40 9.47
CA LEU A 26 10.41 -18.14 8.78
C LEU A 26 10.29 -16.94 9.73
N VAL A 27 9.27 -16.89 10.58
CA VAL A 27 9.09 -15.83 11.59
C VAL A 27 10.36 -15.70 12.45
N ALA A 28 10.83 -16.82 13.01
CA ALA A 28 12.03 -16.84 13.84
C ALA A 28 13.29 -16.45 13.05
N TYR A 29 13.41 -16.92 11.80
CA TYR A 29 14.55 -16.60 10.92
C TYR A 29 14.64 -15.11 10.58
N GLU A 30 13.49 -14.46 10.35
CA GLU A 30 13.38 -13.03 10.04
C GLU A 30 13.42 -12.14 11.30
N GLY A 31 13.68 -12.70 12.49
CA GLY A 31 13.82 -11.96 13.74
C GLY A 31 12.52 -11.62 14.47
N GLY A 32 11.40 -12.24 14.06
CA GLY A 32 10.12 -12.14 14.76
C GLY A 32 10.00 -13.10 15.96
N ASP A 33 8.85 -13.04 16.63
CA ASP A 33 8.54 -13.90 17.79
C ASP A 33 7.59 -15.04 17.39
N PRO A 34 8.09 -16.27 17.19
CA PRO A 34 7.26 -17.41 16.80
C PRO A 34 6.31 -17.87 17.92
N VAL A 35 6.58 -17.53 19.19
CA VAL A 35 5.67 -17.85 20.31
C VAL A 35 4.46 -16.94 20.24
N ALA A 36 4.69 -15.63 20.12
CA ALA A 36 3.61 -14.65 19.98
C ALA A 36 2.77 -14.91 18.72
N GLU A 37 3.39 -15.28 17.59
CA GLU A 37 2.64 -15.62 16.37
C GLU A 37 1.83 -16.92 16.52
N ALA A 38 2.35 -17.92 17.26
CA ALA A 38 1.58 -19.14 17.55
C ALA A 38 0.33 -18.83 18.39
N GLU A 39 0.48 -18.05 19.47
CA GLU A 39 -0.64 -17.65 20.33
C GLU A 39 -1.70 -16.85 19.55
N ARG A 40 -1.28 -15.91 18.69
CA ARG A 40 -2.21 -15.13 17.85
C ARG A 40 -3.02 -16.02 16.91
N ARG A 41 -2.40 -17.05 16.35
CA ARG A 41 -3.06 -18.02 15.45
C ARG A 41 -3.89 -19.07 16.19
N GLY A 42 -3.91 -19.03 17.53
CA GLY A 42 -4.60 -20.01 18.37
C GLY A 42 -3.88 -21.37 18.45
N ASP A 43 -2.60 -21.41 18.08
CA ASP A 43 -1.77 -22.60 18.24
C ASP A 43 -1.16 -22.69 19.65
N PRO A 44 -0.76 -23.89 20.10
CA PRO A 44 -0.06 -24.03 21.37
C PRO A 44 1.27 -23.25 21.36
N PRO A 45 1.56 -22.41 22.38
CA PRO A 45 2.82 -21.64 22.46
C PRO A 45 4.07 -22.53 22.53
N GLU A 46 3.92 -23.80 22.92
CA GLU A 46 4.98 -24.81 22.87
C GLU A 46 5.54 -25.00 21.45
N VAL A 47 4.72 -24.85 20.41
CA VAL A 47 5.16 -24.95 19.01
C VAL A 47 6.15 -23.84 18.70
N GLY A 48 5.80 -22.59 19.03
CA GLY A 48 6.70 -21.44 18.85
C GLY A 48 8.00 -21.58 19.64
N ARG A 49 7.91 -22.04 20.90
CA ARG A 49 9.08 -22.26 21.76
C ARG A 49 10.00 -23.35 21.22
N TYR A 50 9.43 -24.43 20.69
CA TYR A 50 10.20 -25.47 20.04
C TYR A 50 10.94 -24.94 18.81
N VAL A 51 10.25 -24.17 17.97
CA VAL A 51 10.83 -23.58 16.76
C VAL A 51 11.95 -22.59 17.09
N ASP A 52 11.75 -21.68 18.03
CA ASP A 52 12.76 -20.69 18.42
C ASP A 52 14.05 -21.37 18.91
N ASN A 53 13.92 -22.38 19.78
CA ASN A 53 15.06 -23.17 20.25
C ASN A 53 15.76 -23.93 19.11
N ALA A 54 14.98 -24.52 18.20
CA ALA A 54 15.52 -25.26 17.07
C ALA A 54 16.27 -24.35 16.08
N VAL A 55 15.69 -23.20 15.74
CA VAL A 55 16.28 -22.21 14.83
C VAL A 55 17.59 -21.64 15.39
N ARG A 56 17.64 -21.31 16.68
CA ARG A 56 18.87 -20.84 17.35
C ARG A 56 19.98 -21.90 17.38
N SER A 57 19.60 -23.17 17.34
CA SER A 57 20.53 -24.31 17.37
C SER A 57 21.03 -24.72 15.98
N LEU A 58 20.45 -24.15 14.91
CA LEU A 58 20.78 -24.45 13.52
C LEU A 58 21.67 -23.36 12.92
N GLU A 59 22.52 -23.76 11.97
CA GLU A 59 23.33 -22.85 11.17
C GLU A 59 22.40 -22.01 10.28
N ARG A 60 22.57 -20.67 10.30
CA ARG A 60 21.69 -19.73 9.59
C ARG A 60 21.68 -19.98 8.08
N GLU A 61 22.82 -20.38 7.53
CA GLU A 61 23.02 -20.71 6.12
C GLU A 61 22.20 -21.93 5.71
N VAL A 62 22.10 -22.95 6.58
CA VAL A 62 21.29 -24.15 6.34
C VAL A 62 19.81 -23.78 6.32
N LEU A 63 19.37 -22.92 7.23
CA LEU A 63 17.98 -22.44 7.27
C LEU A 63 17.64 -21.60 6.04
N ALA A 64 18.52 -20.69 5.64
CA ALA A 64 18.37 -19.89 4.43
C ALA A 64 18.20 -20.79 3.20
N GLU A 65 19.10 -21.77 3.02
CA GLU A 65 19.04 -22.70 1.89
C GLU A 65 17.72 -23.50 1.87
N VAL A 66 17.25 -23.98 3.01
CA VAL A 66 15.98 -24.72 3.08
C VAL A 66 14.79 -23.81 2.76
N LEU A 67 14.73 -22.61 3.35
CA LEU A 67 13.63 -21.68 3.13
C LEU A 67 13.57 -21.18 1.67
N GLU A 68 14.72 -20.92 1.04
CA GLU A 68 14.78 -20.54 -0.38
C GLU A 68 14.30 -21.67 -1.29
N ARG A 69 14.67 -22.92 -0.98
CA ARG A 69 14.18 -24.10 -1.71
C ARG A 69 12.67 -24.26 -1.56
N LEU A 70 12.11 -24.03 -0.37
CA LEU A 70 10.66 -24.07 -0.14
C LEU A 70 9.96 -22.94 -0.89
N ALA A 71 10.52 -21.73 -0.89
CA ALA A 71 9.98 -20.58 -1.61
C ALA A 71 9.86 -20.82 -3.11
N GLY A 72 10.79 -21.59 -3.70
CA GLY A 72 10.77 -21.99 -5.11
C GLY A 72 9.99 -23.27 -5.42
N ASP A 73 9.45 -23.99 -4.43
CA ASP A 73 8.78 -25.27 -4.65
C ASP A 73 7.26 -25.11 -4.82
N GLU A 74 6.77 -25.38 -6.04
CA GLU A 74 5.35 -25.23 -6.37
C GLU A 74 4.42 -26.13 -5.55
N LYS A 75 4.87 -27.34 -5.19
CA LYS A 75 4.05 -28.27 -4.39
C LYS A 75 3.93 -27.80 -2.95
N PHE A 76 5.02 -27.24 -2.41
CA PHE A 76 4.98 -26.61 -1.09
C PHE A 76 4.05 -25.40 -1.10
N ALA A 77 4.17 -24.51 -2.10
CA ALA A 77 3.29 -23.35 -2.23
C ALA A 77 1.81 -23.75 -2.35
N GLU A 78 1.50 -24.83 -3.10
CA GLU A 78 0.15 -25.36 -3.20
C GLU A 78 -0.35 -25.94 -1.86
N ALA A 79 0.51 -26.64 -1.11
CA ALA A 79 0.16 -27.15 0.21
C ALA A 79 -0.10 -26.01 1.21
N ALA A 80 0.75 -24.98 1.23
CA ALA A 80 0.59 -23.79 2.06
C ALA A 80 -0.71 -23.04 1.70
N TYR A 81 -1.03 -22.92 0.41
CA TYR A 81 -2.29 -22.33 -0.05
C TYR A 81 -3.50 -23.14 0.42
N ARG A 82 -3.48 -24.47 0.29
CA ARG A 82 -4.60 -25.31 0.75
C ARG A 82 -4.83 -25.20 2.25
N GLU A 83 -3.74 -25.14 3.04
CA GLU A 83 -3.83 -24.92 4.49
C GLU A 83 -4.44 -23.54 4.80
N LEU A 84 -3.94 -22.48 4.17
CA LEU A 84 -4.48 -21.12 4.31
C LEU A 84 -5.96 -21.06 3.90
N ALA A 85 -6.32 -21.65 2.77
CA ALA A 85 -7.70 -21.70 2.30
C ALA A 85 -8.60 -22.45 3.29
N ALA A 86 -8.13 -23.53 3.90
CA ALA A 86 -8.87 -24.25 4.93
C ALA A 86 -9.06 -23.40 6.20
N GLU A 87 -8.05 -22.64 6.63
CA GLU A 87 -8.16 -21.69 7.76
C GLU A 87 -9.16 -20.56 7.45
N VAL A 88 -9.07 -19.99 6.25
CA VAL A 88 -9.97 -18.92 5.79
C VAL A 88 -11.41 -19.44 5.65
N LEU A 89 -11.62 -20.64 5.11
CA LEU A 89 -12.96 -21.25 4.95
C LEU A 89 -13.61 -21.67 6.28
N LYS A 90 -12.80 -21.98 7.30
CA LYS A 90 -13.31 -22.21 8.68
C LYS A 90 -13.64 -20.90 9.39
N SER A 91 -13.11 -19.79 8.89
CA SER A 91 -13.34 -18.46 9.43
C SER A 91 -14.65 -17.89 8.87
N SER A 92 -15.10 -16.76 9.43
CA SER A 92 -16.35 -16.12 9.01
C SER A 92 -16.24 -15.55 7.58
N PRO A 93 -17.34 -15.26 6.87
CA PRO A 93 -17.29 -14.65 5.54
C PRO A 93 -16.44 -13.37 5.46
N GLU A 94 -16.41 -12.60 6.55
CA GLU A 94 -15.60 -11.40 6.71
C GLU A 94 -14.10 -11.71 6.66
N ALA A 95 -13.69 -12.91 7.10
CA ALA A 95 -12.30 -13.35 7.04
C ALA A 95 -11.86 -13.69 5.61
N TRP A 96 -12.75 -14.30 4.82
CA TRP A 96 -12.49 -14.54 3.39
C TRP A 96 -12.38 -13.22 2.64
N GLU A 97 -13.28 -12.28 2.93
CA GLU A 97 -13.28 -10.96 2.33
C GLU A 97 -12.01 -10.20 2.70
N ALA A 98 -11.60 -10.22 3.96
CA ALA A 98 -10.32 -9.69 4.41
C ALA A 98 -9.15 -10.29 3.60
N ALA A 99 -9.01 -11.61 3.53
CA ALA A 99 -7.91 -12.25 2.78
C ALA A 99 -7.89 -11.84 1.30
N ALA A 100 -9.07 -11.66 0.70
CA ALA A 100 -9.22 -11.14 -0.66
C ALA A 100 -8.75 -9.69 -0.80
N TYR A 101 -9.15 -8.79 0.12
CA TYR A 101 -8.69 -7.40 0.14
C TYR A 101 -7.17 -7.30 0.36
N PHE A 102 -6.63 -8.10 1.27
CA PHE A 102 -5.19 -8.20 1.49
C PHE A 102 -4.45 -8.56 0.20
N ALA A 103 -4.85 -9.67 -0.44
CA ALA A 103 -4.23 -10.14 -1.68
C ALA A 103 -4.31 -9.11 -2.81
N LYS A 104 -5.45 -8.39 -2.90
CA LYS A 104 -5.75 -7.47 -4.00
C LYS A 104 -5.12 -6.08 -3.84
N PHE A 105 -4.99 -5.60 -2.61
CA PHE A 105 -4.66 -4.19 -2.34
C PHE A 105 -3.45 -3.98 -1.45
N LEU A 106 -3.18 -4.87 -0.50
CA LEU A 106 -2.12 -4.65 0.49
C LEU A 106 -0.84 -5.39 0.12
N TYR A 107 -0.95 -6.65 -0.30
CA TYR A 107 0.20 -7.45 -0.71
C TYR A 107 1.07 -6.79 -1.81
N PRO A 108 0.51 -6.17 -2.87
CA PRO A 108 1.31 -5.49 -3.90
C PRO A 108 2.08 -4.25 -3.40
N GLU A 109 1.68 -3.67 -2.27
CA GLU A 109 2.32 -2.47 -1.69
C GLU A 109 3.57 -2.82 -0.86
N MET A 110 3.64 -4.06 -0.37
CA MET A 110 4.74 -4.54 0.44
C MET A 110 6.05 -4.55 -0.36
N GLN A 111 7.13 -4.08 0.26
CA GLN A 111 8.45 -4.07 -0.36
C GLN A 111 9.14 -5.42 -0.19
N SER A 112 9.96 -5.83 -1.16
CA SER A 112 10.83 -6.98 -1.01
C SER A 112 11.95 -6.66 0.00
N PHE A 113 11.75 -7.05 1.25
CA PHE A 113 12.70 -6.88 2.35
C PHE A 113 13.75 -8.00 2.33
N SER A 114 13.34 -9.22 1.99
CA SER A 114 14.21 -10.37 1.77
C SER A 114 13.77 -11.19 0.55
N SER A 115 14.56 -12.21 0.18
CA SER A 115 14.16 -13.21 -0.81
C SER A 115 13.03 -14.12 -0.31
N LEU A 116 12.71 -14.09 0.99
CA LEU A 116 11.78 -15.00 1.66
C LEU A 116 10.49 -14.31 2.12
N ALA A 117 10.52 -13.01 2.37
CA ALA A 117 9.38 -12.23 2.82
C ALA A 117 9.26 -10.86 2.12
N ALA A 118 8.02 -10.44 1.88
CA ALA A 118 7.68 -9.07 1.50
C ALA A 118 7.19 -8.33 2.75
N CYS A 119 7.74 -7.16 3.07
CA CYS A 119 7.45 -6.42 4.30
C CYS A 119 7.06 -4.97 4.04
N GLN A 120 6.33 -4.40 4.98
CA GLN A 120 5.99 -2.99 5.04
C GLN A 120 6.00 -2.50 6.49
N GLU A 121 6.19 -1.21 6.70
CA GLU A 121 6.10 -0.60 8.02
C GLU A 121 4.72 -0.89 8.64
N ALA A 122 4.70 -1.32 9.89
CA ALA A 122 3.49 -1.82 10.54
C ALA A 122 2.40 -0.74 10.66
N GLU A 123 2.80 0.49 10.98
CA GLU A 123 1.89 1.64 11.09
C GLU A 123 1.24 1.96 9.75
N GLU A 124 2.03 2.02 8.67
CA GLU A 124 1.55 2.30 7.32
C GLU A 124 0.58 1.20 6.84
N LEU A 125 0.93 -0.07 7.05
CA LEU A 125 0.07 -1.19 6.64
C LEU A 125 -1.24 -1.23 7.43
N ALA A 126 -1.21 -0.88 8.72
CA ALA A 126 -2.40 -0.79 9.56
C ALA A 126 -3.33 0.34 9.12
N GLU A 127 -2.78 1.49 8.72
CA GLU A 127 -3.55 2.59 8.13
C GLU A 127 -4.21 2.17 6.81
N LEU A 128 -3.46 1.51 5.92
CA LEU A 128 -3.98 1.01 4.64
C LEU A 128 -5.09 -0.05 4.86
N ALA A 129 -4.92 -0.94 5.83
CA ALA A 129 -5.95 -1.90 6.21
C ALA A 129 -7.21 -1.20 6.76
N GLY A 130 -7.03 -0.19 7.60
CA GLY A 130 -8.12 0.62 8.16
C GLY A 130 -8.93 1.37 7.10
N LEU A 131 -8.28 1.87 6.03
CA LEU A 131 -8.97 2.48 4.88
C LEU A 131 -9.84 1.49 4.10
N LEU A 132 -9.51 0.20 4.15
CA LEU A 132 -10.30 -0.87 3.55
C LEU A 132 -11.37 -1.41 4.53
N GLY A 133 -11.47 -0.85 5.73
CA GLY A 133 -12.38 -1.31 6.78
C GLY A 133 -11.96 -2.66 7.39
N VAL A 134 -10.70 -3.05 7.24
CA VAL A 134 -10.20 -4.36 7.70
C VAL A 134 -9.26 -4.20 8.90
N ASP A 135 -9.50 -5.00 9.95
CA ASP A 135 -8.59 -5.12 11.07
C ASP A 135 -7.34 -5.93 10.68
N ILE A 136 -6.16 -5.32 10.82
CA ILE A 136 -4.86 -5.93 10.52
C ILE A 136 -4.64 -7.24 11.30
N GLU A 137 -5.22 -7.36 12.50
CA GLU A 137 -5.08 -8.57 13.33
C GLU A 137 -5.77 -9.79 12.70
N ASN A 138 -6.77 -9.59 11.83
CA ASN A 138 -7.39 -10.69 11.10
C ASN A 138 -6.39 -11.33 10.12
N TYR A 139 -5.56 -10.53 9.44
CA TYR A 139 -4.52 -11.05 8.55
C TYR A 139 -3.47 -11.86 9.30
N ARG A 140 -3.11 -11.41 10.50
CA ARG A 140 -2.14 -12.11 11.36
C ARG A 140 -2.67 -13.43 11.86
N LYS A 141 -3.92 -13.47 12.32
CA LYS A 141 -4.61 -14.72 12.70
C LYS A 141 -4.64 -15.74 11.56
N MET A 142 -4.85 -15.28 10.32
CA MET A 142 -4.82 -16.14 9.13
C MET A 142 -3.40 -16.55 8.71
N GLY A 143 -2.36 -15.88 9.22
CA GLY A 143 -0.95 -16.16 8.85
C GLY A 143 -0.57 -15.56 7.50
N LEU A 144 -1.32 -14.55 7.07
CA LEU A 144 -0.96 -13.72 5.95
C LEU A 144 0.17 -12.75 6.35
N LEU A 145 0.17 -12.29 7.60
CA LEU A 145 1.15 -11.37 8.14
C LEU A 145 1.78 -11.89 9.43
N PHE A 146 3.09 -11.67 9.58
CA PHE A 146 3.81 -11.76 10.85
C PHE A 146 4.53 -10.45 11.14
N GLU A 147 4.78 -10.19 12.42
CA GLU A 147 5.54 -9.02 12.86
C GLU A 147 7.02 -9.34 13.01
N THR A 148 7.86 -8.40 12.59
CA THR A 148 9.30 -8.39 12.86
C THR A 148 9.76 -6.97 13.18
N TRP A 149 11.01 -6.85 13.63
CA TRP A 149 11.68 -5.59 13.91
C TRP A 149 12.83 -5.39 12.94
N ASP A 150 12.80 -4.28 12.20
CA ASP A 150 13.95 -3.85 11.40
C ASP A 150 14.92 -3.07 12.31
N SER A 151 16.09 -3.64 12.58
CA SER A 151 17.13 -3.01 13.38
C SER A 151 17.84 -1.84 12.69
N VAL A 152 17.79 -1.76 11.37
CA VAL A 152 18.41 -0.68 10.58
C VAL A 152 17.50 0.54 10.56
N LEU A 153 16.21 0.33 10.34
CA LEU A 153 15.20 1.40 10.34
C LEU A 153 14.68 1.74 11.74
N GLU A 154 14.96 0.88 12.74
CA GLU A 154 14.42 0.96 14.10
C GLU A 154 12.88 1.02 14.11
N LYS A 155 12.25 0.19 13.28
CA LYS A 155 10.80 0.19 13.08
C LYS A 155 10.20 -1.20 13.12
N LYS A 156 8.93 -1.26 13.50
CA LYS A 156 8.10 -2.46 13.37
C LYS A 156 7.72 -2.68 11.92
N MET A 157 7.90 -3.90 11.45
CA MET A 157 7.53 -4.32 10.11
C MET A 157 6.48 -5.44 10.20
N LEU A 158 5.54 -5.42 9.26
CA LEU A 158 4.63 -6.54 8.99
C LEU A 158 5.04 -7.19 7.68
N CYS A 159 5.18 -8.51 7.69
CA CYS A 159 5.79 -9.29 6.62
C CYS A 159 4.88 -10.43 6.18
N THR A 160 4.91 -10.74 4.88
CA THR A 160 4.20 -11.86 4.25
C THR A 160 5.19 -12.84 3.64
N PRO A 161 5.05 -14.16 3.88
CA PRO A 161 5.89 -15.16 3.23
C PRO A 161 5.75 -15.14 1.70
N ARG A 162 6.86 -15.15 0.97
CA ARG A 162 6.84 -15.06 -0.52
C ARG A 162 6.29 -16.29 -1.21
N TRP A 163 6.31 -17.46 -0.59
CA TRP A 163 5.65 -18.64 -1.16
C TRP A 163 4.13 -18.51 -1.27
N LEU A 164 3.52 -17.47 -0.66
CA LEU A 164 2.11 -17.14 -0.85
C LEU A 164 1.86 -16.25 -2.08
N GLU A 165 2.89 -15.69 -2.71
CA GLU A 165 2.79 -14.72 -3.82
C GLU A 165 1.86 -15.21 -4.94
N LYS A 166 2.11 -16.43 -5.43
CA LYS A 166 1.33 -17.05 -6.51
C LYS A 166 -0.14 -17.26 -6.11
N ALA A 167 -0.36 -17.70 -4.86
CA ALA A 167 -1.69 -17.95 -4.33
C ALA A 167 -2.49 -16.66 -4.15
N LEU A 168 -1.87 -15.63 -3.58
CA LEU A 168 -2.44 -14.30 -3.43
C LEU A 168 -2.75 -13.70 -4.80
N GLY A 169 -1.89 -13.90 -5.81
CA GLY A 169 -2.18 -13.51 -7.19
C GLY A 169 -3.44 -14.16 -7.78
N VAL A 170 -3.66 -15.46 -7.52
CA VAL A 170 -4.88 -16.17 -7.95
C VAL A 170 -6.12 -15.60 -7.24
N VAL A 171 -6.06 -15.42 -5.92
CA VAL A 171 -7.16 -14.83 -5.14
C VAL A 171 -7.46 -13.42 -5.63
N ALA A 172 -6.44 -12.58 -5.78
CA ALA A 172 -6.59 -11.22 -6.28
C ALA A 172 -7.24 -11.17 -7.66
N ASN A 173 -6.92 -12.10 -8.56
CA ASN A 173 -7.53 -12.17 -9.89
C ASN A 173 -8.97 -12.69 -9.88
N ALA A 174 -9.33 -13.53 -8.91
CA ALA A 174 -10.68 -14.06 -8.75
C ALA A 174 -11.65 -13.09 -8.07
N VAL A 175 -11.12 -12.11 -7.33
CA VAL A 175 -11.93 -11.10 -6.62
C VAL A 175 -12.37 -10.02 -7.60
N GLU A 176 -13.66 -10.05 -7.95
CA GLU A 176 -14.31 -8.93 -8.61
C GLU A 176 -14.41 -7.76 -7.64
N LEU A 177 -13.81 -6.65 -8.05
CA LEU A 177 -13.85 -5.42 -7.28
C LEU A 177 -15.27 -4.84 -7.34
N ARG A 178 -15.92 -4.73 -6.19
CA ARG A 178 -17.14 -3.93 -6.05
C ARG A 178 -16.78 -2.68 -5.27
N GLN A 179 -16.97 -1.50 -5.86
CA GLN A 179 -16.93 -0.26 -5.09
C GLN A 179 -18.04 -0.34 -4.04
N SER A 180 -17.68 -0.36 -2.76
CA SER A 180 -18.65 -0.18 -1.69
C SER A 180 -18.89 1.32 -1.48
N GLU A 181 -20.09 1.64 -1.01
CA GLU A 181 -20.46 3.01 -0.63
C GLU A 181 -19.58 3.52 0.53
N GLU A 182 -19.13 2.61 1.39
CA GLU A 182 -18.30 2.89 2.56
C GLU A 182 -16.85 3.25 2.17
N THR A 183 -16.24 2.51 1.23
CA THR A 183 -14.91 2.86 0.69
C THR A 183 -14.94 4.22 -0.02
N SER A 184 -16.02 4.49 -0.75
CA SER A 184 -16.21 5.79 -1.43
C SER A 184 -16.38 6.94 -0.43
N LYS A 185 -17.03 6.70 0.71
CA LYS A 185 -17.16 7.68 1.79
C LYS A 185 -15.81 7.94 2.48
N LEU A 186 -15.06 6.90 2.83
CA LEU A 186 -13.74 7.03 3.46
C LEU A 186 -12.75 7.80 2.57
N LEU A 187 -12.72 7.51 1.27
CA LEU A 187 -11.88 8.25 0.31
C LEU A 187 -12.28 9.73 0.24
N ARG A 188 -13.57 10.06 0.27
CA ARG A 188 -14.04 11.46 0.29
C ARG A 188 -13.61 12.18 1.57
N ASP A 189 -13.78 11.53 2.73
CA ASP A 189 -13.37 12.10 4.01
C ASP A 189 -11.84 12.32 4.08
N PHE A 190 -11.06 11.37 3.56
CA PHE A 190 -9.61 11.46 3.46
C PHE A 190 -9.16 12.58 2.53
N VAL A 191 -9.70 12.64 1.32
CA VAL A 191 -9.40 13.71 0.35
C VAL A 191 -9.80 15.07 0.93
N GLY A 192 -10.93 15.16 1.62
CA GLY A 192 -11.36 16.38 2.31
C GLY A 192 -10.36 16.84 3.38
N LYS A 193 -9.82 15.92 4.17
CA LYS A 193 -8.75 16.23 5.15
C LYS A 193 -7.45 16.65 4.45
N LEU A 194 -7.03 15.92 3.42
CA LEU A 194 -5.83 16.23 2.66
C LEU A 194 -5.92 17.58 1.95
N PHE A 195 -7.10 17.98 1.48
CA PHE A 195 -7.31 19.21 0.72
C PHE A 195 -6.80 20.47 1.42
N HIS A 196 -6.73 20.45 2.75
CA HIS A 196 -6.20 21.53 3.57
C HIS A 196 -4.69 21.43 3.84
N ASN A 197 -4.05 20.33 3.42
CA ASN A 197 -2.60 20.10 3.44
C ASN A 197 -2.03 20.14 2.00
N PRO A 198 -1.45 21.27 1.55
CA PRO A 198 -1.03 21.45 0.16
C PRO A 198 -0.03 20.39 -0.35
N ARG A 199 0.91 19.95 0.50
CA ARG A 199 1.94 18.99 0.13
C ARG A 199 1.36 17.59 -0.08
N GLY A 200 0.62 17.09 0.91
CA GLY A 200 0.00 15.77 0.84
C GLY A 200 -1.04 15.70 -0.28
N TYR A 201 -1.79 16.78 -0.46
CA TYR A 201 -2.77 16.89 -1.54
C TYR A 201 -2.13 16.91 -2.94
N ALA A 202 -1.08 17.71 -3.14
CA ALA A 202 -0.39 17.78 -4.43
C ALA A 202 0.22 16.43 -4.84
N ALA A 203 0.84 15.72 -3.88
CA ALA A 203 1.39 14.39 -4.11
C ALA A 203 0.29 13.40 -4.51
N PHE A 204 -0.76 13.29 -3.68
CA PHE A 204 -1.88 12.40 -3.92
C PHE A 204 -2.56 12.67 -5.26
N ARG A 205 -2.84 13.94 -5.57
CA ARG A 205 -3.47 14.35 -6.83
C ARG A 205 -2.60 14.03 -8.05
N ALA A 206 -1.32 14.39 -8.02
CA ALA A 206 -0.37 14.11 -9.09
C ALA A 206 -0.34 12.63 -9.46
N ASP A 207 -0.37 11.78 -8.44
CA ASP A 207 -0.36 10.34 -8.61
C ASP A 207 -1.69 9.76 -9.14
N VAL A 208 -2.81 10.31 -8.70
CA VAL A 208 -4.16 9.90 -9.13
C VAL A 208 -4.43 10.28 -10.59
N PHE A 209 -4.03 11.49 -11.03
CA PHE A 209 -4.15 11.95 -12.42
C PHE A 209 -2.94 11.58 -13.29
N ARG A 210 -1.87 11.02 -12.69
CA ARG A 210 -0.61 10.68 -13.37
C ARG A 210 0.04 11.87 -14.08
N ASP A 211 -0.09 13.06 -13.51
CA ASP A 211 0.54 14.28 -14.01
C ASP A 211 1.62 14.76 -13.04
N VAL A 212 2.75 15.21 -13.58
CA VAL A 212 3.88 15.68 -12.78
C VAL A 212 3.59 17.12 -12.36
N PRO A 213 3.56 17.44 -11.05
CA PRO A 213 3.21 18.78 -10.59
C PRO A 213 4.29 19.78 -11.00
N VAL A 214 3.88 20.99 -11.38
CA VAL A 214 4.82 22.08 -11.72
C VAL A 214 5.51 22.63 -10.46
N ILE A 215 4.80 22.65 -9.33
CA ILE A 215 5.37 23.12 -8.06
C ILE A 215 6.03 21.93 -7.35
N PRO A 216 7.33 22.01 -7.02
CA PRO A 216 8.01 20.96 -6.25
C PRO A 216 7.32 20.73 -4.90
N GLN A 217 7.19 19.46 -4.48
CA GLN A 217 6.45 19.12 -3.26
C GLN A 217 7.09 19.75 -2.00
N GLU A 218 8.41 19.90 -2.00
CA GLU A 218 9.20 20.51 -0.93
C GLU A 218 9.00 22.04 -0.85
N ALA A 219 8.61 22.66 -1.96
CA ALA A 219 8.30 24.09 -2.01
C ALA A 219 6.89 24.42 -1.46
N LEU A 220 6.07 23.40 -1.20
CA LEU A 220 4.68 23.53 -0.80
C LEU A 220 4.45 23.84 0.68
N LEU A 221 5.44 23.72 1.60
CA LEU A 221 5.48 24.32 2.96
C LEU A 221 6.93 24.37 3.50
N GLY A 222 7.28 25.37 4.32
CA GLY A 222 8.48 25.32 5.20
C GLY A 222 8.41 24.14 6.20
N GLN A 223 9.35 24.06 7.15
CA GLN A 223 9.65 22.84 7.93
C GLN A 223 8.45 21.89 8.19
N PRO A 224 8.63 20.60 7.89
CA PRO A 224 7.54 19.66 7.63
C PRO A 224 6.75 19.31 8.88
N ALA A 225 5.43 19.15 8.73
CA ALA A 225 4.77 18.03 9.37
C ALA A 225 5.15 16.79 8.56
N GLU A 226 5.85 15.84 9.18
CA GLU A 226 6.05 14.51 8.62
C GLU A 226 4.67 13.91 8.39
N LEU A 227 4.25 13.91 7.12
CA LEU A 227 3.17 13.02 6.72
C LEU A 227 3.78 11.61 6.76
N PRO A 228 3.11 10.63 7.40
CA PRO A 228 3.47 9.24 7.19
C PRO A 228 3.50 8.96 5.68
N GLY A 229 4.37 8.07 5.23
CA GLY A 229 4.68 7.81 3.82
C GLY A 229 3.54 7.28 2.93
N VAL A 230 2.29 7.45 3.34
CA VAL A 230 1.12 6.61 3.05
C VAL A 230 0.69 6.58 1.58
N PHE A 231 1.13 7.48 0.70
CA PHE A 231 0.69 7.43 -0.70
C PHE A 231 1.77 7.90 -1.68
N ASN A 232 2.59 6.95 -2.14
CA ASN A 232 3.18 7.01 -3.48
C ASN A 232 2.13 6.49 -4.46
N GLY A 233 1.21 7.34 -4.90
CA GLY A 233 0.06 6.91 -5.69
C GLY A 233 0.36 6.43 -7.11
N ARG A 234 1.65 6.30 -7.47
CA ARG A 234 2.09 5.36 -8.52
C ARG A 234 1.58 3.93 -8.28
N ARG A 235 1.28 3.57 -7.03
CA ARG A 235 0.83 2.23 -6.63
C ARG A 235 -0.66 2.08 -6.37
N VAL A 236 -1.44 3.18 -6.35
CA VAL A 236 -2.90 3.12 -6.13
C VAL A 236 -3.56 2.22 -7.18
N ASN A 237 -4.25 1.19 -6.68
CA ASN A 237 -5.06 0.25 -7.45
C ASN A 237 -5.96 1.03 -8.45
N PRO A 238 -6.05 0.60 -9.73
CA PRO A 238 -6.81 1.32 -10.76
C PRO A 238 -8.26 1.70 -10.38
N LEU A 239 -8.96 0.88 -9.59
CA LEU A 239 -10.32 1.21 -9.15
C LEU A 239 -10.39 2.17 -7.97
N LEU A 240 -9.45 2.05 -7.02
CA LEU A 240 -9.29 3.07 -5.97
C LEU A 240 -8.82 4.39 -6.57
N ARG A 241 -8.07 4.36 -7.68
CA ARG A 241 -7.67 5.55 -8.43
C ARG A 241 -8.88 6.24 -9.02
N GLU A 242 -9.84 5.51 -9.59
CA GLU A 242 -11.05 6.13 -10.13
C GLU A 242 -11.94 6.69 -9.01
N ALA A 243 -12.12 5.96 -7.90
CA ALA A 243 -12.82 6.48 -6.73
C ALA A 243 -12.12 7.72 -6.13
N ALA A 244 -10.79 7.71 -6.09
CA ALA A 244 -9.98 8.86 -5.65
C ALA A 244 -10.10 10.04 -6.62
N ARG A 245 -10.17 9.80 -7.94
CA ARG A 245 -10.44 10.86 -8.93
C ARG A 245 -11.78 11.51 -8.64
N GLU A 246 -12.83 10.71 -8.47
CA GLU A 246 -14.16 11.24 -8.16
C GLU A 246 -14.18 12.01 -6.82
N ALA A 247 -13.53 11.49 -5.78
CA ALA A 247 -13.41 12.18 -4.50
C ALA A 247 -12.65 13.52 -4.62
N ILE A 248 -11.59 13.57 -5.42
CA ILE A 248 -10.84 14.80 -5.70
C ILE A 248 -11.70 15.80 -6.48
N ILE A 249 -12.37 15.35 -7.55
CA ILE A 249 -13.26 16.19 -8.37
C ILE A 249 -14.40 16.76 -7.50
N GLU A 250 -14.95 15.95 -6.57
CA GLU A 250 -15.97 16.38 -5.64
C GLU A 250 -15.44 17.43 -4.64
N ALA A 251 -14.26 17.23 -4.06
CA ALA A 251 -13.63 18.20 -3.15
C ALA A 251 -13.27 19.53 -3.85
N GLU A 252 -12.95 19.48 -5.14
CA GLU A 252 -12.63 20.62 -5.99
C GLU A 252 -13.87 21.31 -6.60
N LYS A 253 -15.05 20.70 -6.44
CA LYS A 253 -16.28 21.12 -7.09
C LYS A 253 -16.64 22.56 -6.74
N GLY A 254 -17.09 23.31 -7.75
CA GLY A 254 -17.50 24.71 -7.60
C GLY A 254 -16.35 25.70 -7.48
N ARG A 255 -15.10 25.24 -7.64
CA ARG A 255 -13.92 26.13 -7.69
C ARG A 255 -13.57 26.58 -9.10
N ALA A 256 -13.93 25.82 -10.13
CA ALA A 256 -13.86 26.31 -11.49
C ALA A 256 -15.16 27.05 -11.86
N PRO A 257 -15.10 28.22 -12.54
CA PRO A 257 -16.26 29.03 -12.88
C PRO A 257 -17.20 28.38 -13.91
N GLY A 258 -16.76 27.32 -14.60
CA GLY A 258 -17.55 26.59 -15.59
C GLY A 258 -16.67 25.69 -16.48
N GLY A 259 -17.31 25.02 -17.45
CA GLY A 259 -16.62 24.24 -18.49
C GLY A 259 -16.86 22.73 -18.43
N ALA A 260 -16.46 22.03 -19.50
CA ALA A 260 -16.46 20.58 -19.58
C ALA A 260 -15.27 20.01 -18.80
N LEU A 261 -15.51 19.02 -17.95
CA LEU A 261 -14.47 18.36 -17.18
C LEU A 261 -13.59 17.48 -18.08
N ASP A 262 -12.30 17.78 -18.13
CA ASP A 262 -11.28 16.83 -18.58
C ASP A 262 -10.89 15.92 -17.41
N ARG A 263 -11.43 14.70 -17.43
CA ARG A 263 -11.14 13.67 -16.42
C ARG A 263 -9.69 13.20 -16.41
N GLU A 264 -8.93 13.40 -17.48
CA GLU A 264 -7.52 12.99 -17.54
C GLU A 264 -6.66 13.80 -16.56
N PHE A 265 -6.94 15.10 -16.43
CA PHE A 265 -6.19 16.02 -15.58
C PHE A 265 -6.99 16.61 -14.43
N GLY A 266 -8.31 16.33 -14.36
CA GLY A 266 -9.21 16.92 -13.37
C GLY A 266 -9.29 18.44 -13.50
N VAL A 267 -9.36 18.96 -14.72
CA VAL A 267 -9.45 20.40 -15.04
C VAL A 267 -10.67 20.68 -15.90
N TYR A 268 -11.13 21.93 -15.93
CA TYR A 268 -12.34 22.30 -16.67
C TYR A 268 -11.99 23.13 -17.90
N ILE A 269 -12.58 22.80 -19.04
CA ILE A 269 -12.32 23.46 -20.32
C ILE A 269 -13.55 24.29 -20.71
N ASP A 270 -13.33 25.58 -20.94
CA ASP A 270 -14.34 26.50 -21.46
C ASP A 270 -13.77 27.28 -22.65
N GLY A 271 -14.15 26.86 -23.86
CA GLY A 271 -13.59 27.40 -25.09
C GLY A 271 -12.06 27.26 -25.16
N SER A 272 -11.35 28.39 -25.18
CA SER A 272 -9.89 28.46 -25.20
C SER A 272 -9.25 28.65 -23.81
N VAL A 273 -10.05 28.55 -22.74
CA VAL A 273 -9.61 28.71 -21.35
C VAL A 273 -9.66 27.37 -20.64
N VAL A 274 -8.60 27.03 -19.91
CA VAL A 274 -8.55 25.84 -19.06
C VAL A 274 -8.42 26.27 -17.60
N TYR A 275 -9.42 25.91 -16.81
CA TYR A 275 -9.51 26.19 -15.39
C TYR A 275 -8.98 25.01 -14.57
N ALA A 276 -7.87 25.24 -13.88
CA ALA A 276 -7.36 24.36 -12.84
C ALA A 276 -8.08 24.73 -11.51
N PRO A 277 -8.88 23.83 -10.90
CA PRO A 277 -9.69 24.17 -9.72
C PRO A 277 -8.84 24.47 -8.47
N VAL A 278 -7.56 24.10 -8.51
CA VAL A 278 -6.52 24.35 -7.52
C VAL A 278 -5.19 24.61 -8.23
N PRO A 279 -4.24 25.34 -7.63
CA PRO A 279 -2.88 25.47 -8.17
C PRO A 279 -2.16 24.13 -8.35
N GLU A 280 -2.42 23.16 -7.47
CA GLU A 280 -1.88 21.80 -7.52
C GLU A 280 -2.35 20.98 -8.73
N ALA A 281 -3.42 21.41 -9.42
CA ALA A 281 -3.89 20.76 -10.64
C ALA A 281 -3.07 21.12 -11.88
N VAL A 282 -2.17 22.10 -11.77
CA VAL A 282 -1.29 22.47 -12.86
C VAL A 282 -0.07 21.54 -12.89
N GLY A 283 -0.07 20.64 -13.86
CA GLY A 283 1.03 19.73 -14.12
C GLY A 283 1.67 19.91 -15.50
N HIS A 284 2.85 19.34 -15.67
CA HIS A 284 3.63 19.48 -16.90
C HIS A 284 2.96 18.82 -18.11
N LYS A 285 2.27 17.68 -17.94
CA LYS A 285 1.58 17.02 -19.05
C LYS A 285 0.31 17.76 -19.42
N MET A 286 -0.44 18.26 -18.44
CA MET A 286 -1.59 19.14 -18.66
C MET A 286 -1.18 20.38 -19.47
N LEU A 287 -0.10 21.08 -19.08
CA LEU A 287 0.40 22.25 -19.82
C LEU A 287 0.84 21.90 -21.25
N ALA A 288 1.41 20.71 -21.46
CA ALA A 288 1.80 20.25 -22.79
C ALA A 288 0.58 19.98 -23.70
N LYS A 289 -0.47 19.34 -23.17
CA LYS A 289 -1.72 19.08 -23.90
C LYS A 289 -2.43 20.38 -24.28
N TYR A 290 -2.46 21.36 -23.39
CA TYR A 290 -3.17 22.63 -23.56
C TYR A 290 -2.28 23.79 -24.01
N ARG A 291 -1.19 23.50 -24.72
CA ARG A 291 -0.29 24.54 -25.24
C ARG A 291 -1.06 25.52 -26.13
N GLY A 292 -1.00 26.80 -25.80
CA GLY A 292 -1.68 27.88 -26.53
C GLY A 292 -3.06 28.26 -25.98
N ALA A 293 -3.60 27.49 -25.03
CA ALA A 293 -4.79 27.88 -24.26
C ALA A 293 -4.43 28.86 -23.13
N LYS A 294 -5.40 29.64 -22.68
CA LYS A 294 -5.28 30.44 -21.46
C LYS A 294 -5.47 29.52 -20.25
N ILE A 295 -4.45 29.35 -19.41
CA ILE A 295 -4.53 28.52 -18.20
C ILE A 295 -4.84 29.43 -17.00
N VAL A 296 -5.89 29.10 -16.25
CA VAL A 296 -6.29 29.82 -15.03
C VAL A 296 -6.35 28.85 -13.86
N ALA A 297 -5.47 29.02 -12.87
CA ALA A 297 -5.48 28.27 -11.62
C ALA A 297 -6.25 29.02 -10.53
N VAL A 298 -7.11 28.33 -9.78
CA VAL A 298 -7.94 28.95 -8.76
C VAL A 298 -7.37 28.69 -7.37
N ALA A 299 -6.78 29.71 -6.74
CA ALA A 299 -6.30 29.64 -5.37
C ALA A 299 -7.45 29.64 -4.34
N ARG A 300 -7.23 28.93 -3.22
CA ARG A 300 -8.12 28.83 -2.05
C ARG A 300 -8.20 30.16 -1.31
N TRP A 301 -7.06 30.83 -1.18
CA TRP A 301 -6.90 32.06 -0.41
C TRP A 301 -5.91 33.00 -1.11
N PRO A 302 -5.97 34.31 -0.85
CA PRO A 302 -5.06 35.28 -1.46
C PRO A 302 -3.56 34.98 -1.23
N LEU A 303 -3.20 34.60 0.00
CA LEU A 303 -1.81 34.24 0.37
C LEU A 303 -1.27 33.06 -0.43
N GLU A 304 -2.15 32.11 -0.77
CA GLU A 304 -1.80 30.97 -1.61
C GLU A 304 -1.52 31.40 -3.05
N ALA A 305 -2.28 32.37 -3.59
CA ALA A 305 -2.05 32.89 -4.93
C ALA A 305 -0.67 33.55 -5.07
N GLU A 306 -0.26 34.34 -4.08
CA GLU A 306 1.07 34.96 -4.04
C GLU A 306 2.18 33.93 -4.01
N ARG A 307 1.99 32.88 -3.19
CA ARG A 307 2.97 31.83 -3.04
C ARG A 307 3.16 30.98 -4.29
N TYR A 308 2.08 30.65 -4.98
CA TYR A 308 2.14 29.85 -6.21
C TYR A 308 2.56 30.67 -7.43
N ALA A 309 2.40 31.99 -7.39
CA ALA A 309 2.76 32.88 -8.49
C ALA A 309 4.20 32.72 -8.94
N GLN A 310 5.15 32.52 -8.01
CA GLN A 310 6.57 32.36 -8.34
C GLN A 310 6.85 31.10 -9.19
N TYR A 311 6.02 30.07 -9.07
CA TYR A 311 6.18 28.81 -9.81
C TYR A 311 5.36 28.77 -11.09
N LEU A 312 4.12 29.29 -11.05
CA LEU A 312 3.17 29.11 -12.14
C LEU A 312 3.20 30.24 -13.18
N LYS A 313 3.49 31.49 -12.79
CA LYS A 313 3.58 32.62 -13.74
C LYS A 313 4.63 32.42 -14.84
N PRO A 314 5.82 31.83 -14.58
CA PRO A 314 6.79 31.52 -15.64
C PRO A 314 6.23 30.61 -16.75
N TYR A 315 5.20 29.83 -16.47
CA TYR A 315 4.52 28.96 -17.42
C TYR A 315 3.30 29.61 -18.08
N GLY A 316 3.09 30.92 -17.89
CA GLY A 316 1.95 31.65 -18.46
C GLY A 316 0.61 31.38 -17.78
N VAL A 317 0.63 30.84 -16.56
CA VAL A 317 -0.58 30.50 -15.80
C VAL A 317 -1.05 31.72 -15.02
N GLU A 318 -2.31 32.11 -15.20
CA GLU A 318 -2.99 33.12 -14.38
C GLU A 318 -3.49 32.47 -13.09
N ILE A 319 -3.32 33.15 -11.95
CA ILE A 319 -3.84 32.67 -10.67
C ILE A 319 -4.92 33.63 -10.19
N VAL A 320 -6.12 33.11 -9.99
CA VAL A 320 -7.27 33.87 -9.49
C VAL A 320 -7.70 33.34 -8.13
N HIS A 321 -8.40 34.16 -7.35
CA HIS A 321 -9.08 33.71 -6.14
C HIS A 321 -10.56 34.03 -6.29
N ILE A 322 -11.43 33.09 -5.95
CA ILE A 322 -12.87 33.32 -5.94
C ILE A 322 -13.22 33.94 -4.58
N LYS A 323 -13.70 35.18 -4.58
CA LYS A 323 -14.35 35.75 -3.41
C LYS A 323 -15.68 35.02 -3.22
N ARG A 324 -15.81 34.25 -2.14
CA ARG A 324 -17.13 33.80 -1.66
C ARG A 324 -17.89 34.99 -1.08
#